data_AF-A0AB36GVL0-F1
#
_entry.id   AF-A0AB36GVL0-F1
#
_cell.length_a   1.000
_cell.length_b   1.000
_cell.length_c   1.000
_cell.angle_alpha   90.00
_cell.angle_beta   90.00
_cell.angle_gamma   90.00
#
_symmetry.space_group_name_H-M   'P 1'
#
loop_
_entity.id
_entity.type
_entity.pdbx_description
1 polymer ?
#
loop_
_entity_poly.entity_id
_entity_poly.type
_entity_poly.pdbx_seq_one_letter_code
_entity_poly.pdbx_strand_id
1 'polypeptide(L)'
;MTLENTDLSRRKLLRTTAIGVPAAGMLAFGSTLVTAPAANALTDDGYWGSETTVELQKRLNSIAAVNSAVEGGLSLDGQIDSQLASQSSANPGLTSGWQWVSDDAASGSDTIKDLQRWLGVGADGLIGPSTISALQSWLGQTADGVLDGPSPTIVVFQRKLIEGNYS
;
A
#
# COMPACT_ATOMS: atom_id res chain seq x y z
N MET A 1 59.79 -13.31 11.54
CA MET A 1 59.39 -14.70 11.26
C MET A 1 58.46 -15.11 12.39
N THR A 2 57.13 -14.89 12.29
CA THR A 2 56.09 -15.68 11.58
C THR A 2 55.79 -17.03 12.24
N LEU A 3 54.61 -17.14 12.86
CA LEU A 3 53.79 -18.36 12.98
C LEU A 3 52.33 -17.91 13.30
N GLU A 4 51.44 -17.85 12.30
CA GLU A 4 50.45 -18.89 11.88
C GLU A 4 49.22 -18.94 12.81
N ASN A 5 48.06 -18.42 12.40
CA ASN A 5 47.07 -18.88 11.40
C ASN A 5 45.98 -19.82 11.98
N THR A 6 44.74 -19.47 11.63
CA THR A 6 43.57 -20.32 11.33
C THR A 6 42.46 -20.49 12.38
N ASP A 7 41.31 -19.95 11.99
CA ASP A 7 39.93 -20.35 12.24
C ASP A 7 39.68 -21.82 12.64
N LEU A 8 38.60 -22.05 13.40
CA LEU A 8 37.50 -23.00 13.14
C LEU A 8 36.62 -23.10 14.41
N SER A 9 35.43 -22.50 14.42
CA SER A 9 34.14 -23.04 13.95
C SER A 9 33.34 -23.83 14.99
N ARG A 10 32.16 -23.25 15.27
CA ARG A 10 30.85 -23.93 15.39
C ARG A 10 30.71 -24.98 16.49
N ARG A 11 30.52 -24.40 17.68
CA ARG A 11 29.68 -24.85 18.79
C ARG A 11 28.53 -25.79 18.36
N LYS A 12 28.42 -26.92 19.07
CA LYS A 12 27.23 -27.44 19.79
C LYS A 12 25.88 -27.23 19.07
N LEU A 13 25.02 -28.22 18.87
CA LEU A 13 24.55 -29.20 19.85
C LEU A 13 23.58 -30.15 19.12
N LEU A 14 23.74 -31.46 19.33
CA LEU A 14 22.70 -32.46 19.11
C LEU A 14 21.55 -32.25 20.10
N ARG A 15 20.30 -32.45 19.70
CA ARG A 15 19.17 -33.05 20.48
C ARG A 15 17.88 -32.96 19.65
N THR A 16 17.34 -34.09 19.18
CA THR A 16 16.40 -34.99 19.88
C THR A 16 14.95 -34.55 19.72
N THR A 17 14.19 -35.41 19.04
CA THR A 17 12.74 -35.46 18.86
C THR A 17 11.94 -35.26 20.15
N ALA A 18 10.81 -34.55 20.06
CA ALA A 18 9.61 -34.88 20.84
C ALA A 18 8.36 -34.32 20.16
N ILE A 19 7.49 -35.24 19.75
CA ILE A 19 6.11 -35.04 19.31
C ILE A 19 5.31 -34.54 20.53
N GLY A 20 4.63 -33.41 20.38
CA GLY A 20 3.70 -32.88 21.37
C GLY A 20 2.51 -32.25 20.68
N VAL A 21 1.36 -32.90 20.78
CA VAL A 21 0.05 -32.38 20.38
C VAL A 21 -0.40 -31.39 21.46
N PRO A 22 -0.86 -30.17 21.13
CA PRO A 22 -1.68 -29.42 22.05
C PRO A 22 -3.16 -29.69 21.78
N ALA A 23 -3.77 -30.21 22.83
CA ALA A 23 -5.18 -30.25 23.13
C ALA A 23 -5.95 -29.00 22.65
N ALA A 24 -7.19 -29.25 22.19
CA ALA A 24 -8.23 -28.25 22.02
C ALA A 24 -8.46 -27.48 23.34
N GLY A 25 -7.77 -26.35 23.48
CA GLY A 25 -7.98 -25.34 24.51
C GLY A 25 -8.84 -24.24 23.92
N MET A 26 -10.13 -24.28 24.25
CA MET A 26 -11.11 -23.24 23.98
C MET A 26 -10.63 -21.91 24.59
N LEU A 27 -10.20 -20.96 23.76
CA LEU A 27 -9.98 -19.57 24.16
C LEU A 27 -10.98 -18.69 23.42
N ALA A 28 -12.01 -18.29 24.17
CA ALA A 28 -12.84 -17.16 23.85
C ALA A 28 -11.97 -15.89 23.98
N PHE A 29 -11.65 -15.27 22.86
CA PHE A 29 -11.34 -13.84 22.80
C PHE A 29 -12.22 -13.25 21.70
N GLY A 30 -13.14 -12.38 22.13
CA GLY A 30 -13.96 -11.54 21.27
C GLY A 30 -13.11 -10.47 20.61
N SER A 31 -12.28 -10.89 19.67
CA SER A 31 -11.56 -10.01 18.76
C SER A 31 -12.20 -10.22 17.40
N THR A 32 -12.81 -9.18 16.86
CA THR A 32 -12.92 -9.01 15.42
C THR A 32 -11.51 -9.15 14.86
N LEU A 33 -11.13 -10.37 14.48
CA LEU A 33 -10.07 -10.61 13.53
C LEU A 33 -10.56 -9.92 12.25
N VAL A 34 -10.25 -8.63 12.15
CA VAL A 34 -10.14 -7.96 10.87
C VAL A 34 -9.21 -8.87 10.09
N THR A 35 -9.76 -9.57 9.11
CA THR A 35 -8.98 -10.24 8.09
C THR A 35 -8.08 -9.14 7.52
N ALA A 36 -6.84 -9.09 7.98
CA ALA A 36 -5.80 -8.44 7.21
C ALA A 36 -5.81 -9.18 5.87
N PRO A 37 -5.99 -8.49 4.73
CA PRO A 37 -5.94 -9.14 3.44
C PRO A 37 -4.66 -9.96 3.39
N ALA A 38 -4.77 -11.26 3.14
CA ALA A 38 -3.59 -12.07 2.85
C ALA A 38 -2.87 -11.35 1.72
N ALA A 39 -1.57 -11.06 1.90
CA ALA A 39 -0.76 -10.40 0.91
C ALA A 39 -0.67 -11.28 -0.32
N ASN A 40 -1.64 -11.14 -1.23
CA ASN A 40 -1.44 -11.46 -2.61
C ASN A 40 -0.31 -10.53 -3.10
N ALA A 41 0.55 -11.07 -3.96
CA ALA A 41 1.61 -10.26 -4.53
C ALA A 41 0.95 -9.25 -5.46
N LEU A 42 1.24 -7.95 -5.27
CA LEU A 42 0.76 -6.90 -6.15
C LEU A 42 1.10 -7.28 -7.60
N THR A 43 0.08 -7.33 -8.45
CA THR A 43 0.23 -7.56 -9.89
C THR A 43 0.03 -6.26 -10.66
N ASP A 44 0.63 -6.15 -11.84
CA ASP A 44 0.48 -5.00 -12.75
C ASP A 44 -0.73 -5.18 -13.68
N ASP A 45 -1.89 -5.42 -13.08
CA ASP A 45 -3.15 -5.74 -13.76
C ASP A 45 -3.91 -4.52 -14.30
N GLY A 46 -3.48 -3.31 -13.96
CA GLY A 46 -4.12 -2.07 -14.39
C GLY A 46 -5.39 -1.72 -13.61
N TYR A 47 -5.65 -2.39 -12.48
CA TYR A 47 -6.74 -2.09 -11.56
C TYR A 47 -6.22 -1.70 -10.18
N TRP A 48 -6.65 -0.54 -9.70
CA TRP A 48 -6.25 -0.05 -8.40
C TRP A 48 -7.22 -0.59 -7.36
N GLY A 49 -6.85 -1.73 -6.80
CA GLY A 49 -7.51 -2.38 -5.67
C GLY A 49 -6.81 -2.15 -4.32
N SER A 50 -7.28 -2.86 -3.29
CA SER A 50 -6.71 -2.79 -1.93
C SER A 50 -5.21 -3.08 -1.87
N GLU A 51 -4.71 -4.01 -2.68
CA GLU A 51 -3.28 -4.35 -2.72
C GLU A 51 -2.42 -3.18 -3.21
N THR A 52 -2.88 -2.48 -4.26
CA THR A 52 -2.20 -1.28 -4.77
C THR A 52 -2.18 -0.19 -3.69
N THR A 53 -3.29 -0.04 -2.95
CA THR A 53 -3.39 0.91 -1.83
C THR A 53 -2.43 0.56 -0.70
N VAL A 54 -2.28 -0.71 -0.31
CA VAL A 54 -1.33 -1.11 0.74
C VAL A 54 0.11 -0.75 0.35
N GLU A 55 0.53 -1.03 -0.88
CA GLU A 55 1.88 -0.70 -1.33
C GLU A 55 2.11 0.81 -1.41
N LEU A 56 1.09 1.57 -1.82
CA LEU A 56 1.16 3.04 -1.75
C LEU A 56 1.29 3.53 -0.30
N GLN A 57 0.48 3.02 0.63
CA GLN A 57 0.54 3.43 2.05
C GLN A 57 1.94 3.13 2.65
N LYS A 58 2.52 1.96 2.35
CA LYS A 58 3.91 1.64 2.73
C LYS A 58 4.90 2.66 2.19
N ARG A 59 4.77 3.01 0.90
CA ARG A 59 5.63 4.00 0.25
C ARG A 59 5.50 5.38 0.91
N LEU A 60 4.29 5.88 1.12
CA LEU A 60 4.05 7.19 1.73
C LEU A 60 4.59 7.24 3.16
N ASN A 61 4.36 6.17 3.94
CA ASN A 61 4.96 6.03 5.28
C ASN A 61 6.48 6.04 5.25
N SER A 62 7.11 5.38 4.27
CA SER A 62 8.57 5.39 4.13
C SER A 62 9.12 6.80 3.87
N ILE A 63 8.42 7.62 3.07
CA ILE A 63 8.79 9.01 2.81
C ILE A 63 8.59 9.86 4.07
N ALA A 64 7.45 9.69 4.76
CA ALA A 64 7.15 10.43 5.99
C ALA A 64 8.17 10.15 7.11
N ALA A 65 8.60 8.89 7.24
CA ALA A 65 9.62 8.47 8.20
C ALA A 65 10.99 9.11 7.92
N VAL A 66 11.39 9.25 6.65
CA VAL A 66 12.63 9.93 6.26
C VAL A 66 12.60 11.42 6.63
N ASN A 67 11.42 12.04 6.56
CA ASN A 67 11.25 13.45 6.87
C ASN A 67 10.99 13.74 8.36
N SER A 68 11.01 12.72 9.24
CA SER A 68 10.63 12.80 10.67
C SER A 68 9.32 13.56 10.91
N ALA A 69 8.41 13.53 9.93
CA ALA A 69 7.32 14.50 9.85
C ALA A 69 6.02 14.03 10.52
N VAL A 70 5.91 12.76 10.92
CA VAL A 70 4.65 12.16 11.40
C VAL A 70 4.87 11.22 12.58
N GLU A 71 4.26 11.55 13.74
CA GLU A 71 3.93 10.58 14.79
C GLU A 71 2.66 9.83 14.37
N GLY A 72 2.79 8.54 13.97
CA GLY A 72 1.65 7.69 13.60
C GLY A 72 1.24 7.76 12.12
N GLY A 73 2.05 7.16 11.24
CA GLY A 73 1.79 7.07 9.80
C GLY A 73 0.49 6.35 9.41
N LEU A 74 0.23 6.29 8.11
CA LEU A 74 -0.96 5.66 7.53
C LEU A 74 -1.12 4.20 7.96
N SER A 75 -2.35 3.80 8.25
CA SER A 75 -2.72 2.38 8.39
C SER A 75 -2.42 1.63 7.09
N LEU A 76 -1.96 0.38 7.18
CA LEU A 76 -1.72 -0.49 6.02
C LEU A 76 -2.93 -1.41 5.76
N ASP A 77 -4.12 -0.80 5.68
CA ASP A 77 -5.40 -1.50 5.58
C ASP A 77 -5.88 -1.70 4.14
N GLY A 78 -5.23 -1.06 3.16
CA GLY A 78 -5.63 -1.12 1.77
C GLY A 78 -6.96 -0.42 1.50
N GLN A 79 -7.36 0.54 2.35
CA GLN A 79 -8.57 1.32 2.19
C GLN A 79 -8.27 2.76 1.78
N ILE A 80 -9.12 3.28 0.90
CA ILE A 80 -9.23 4.68 0.55
C ILE A 80 -10.63 5.12 0.98
N ASP A 81 -10.70 5.79 2.13
CA ASP A 81 -11.95 6.17 2.77
C ASP A 81 -12.62 7.40 2.13
N SER A 82 -13.94 7.47 2.27
CA SER A 82 -14.76 8.68 2.05
C SER A 82 -14.49 9.43 0.73
N GLN A 83 -14.63 8.74 -0.40
CA GLN A 83 -14.43 9.28 -1.74
C GLN A 83 -15.75 9.56 -2.46
N LEU A 84 -15.74 10.50 -3.41
CA LEU A 84 -16.95 10.88 -4.18
C LEU A 84 -17.42 9.72 -5.06
N ALA A 85 -18.68 9.31 -4.93
CA ALA A 85 -19.26 8.25 -5.75
C ALA A 85 -19.24 8.58 -7.25
N SER A 86 -19.32 9.86 -7.64
CA SER A 86 -19.18 10.29 -9.04
C SER A 86 -17.83 9.89 -9.65
N GLN A 87 -16.76 9.89 -8.83
CA GLN A 87 -15.42 9.52 -9.27
C GLN A 87 -15.29 8.02 -9.55
N SER A 88 -16.07 7.17 -8.88
CA SER A 88 -16.12 5.73 -9.19
C SER A 88 -16.59 5.48 -10.61
N SER A 89 -17.62 6.20 -11.05
CA SER A 89 -18.21 6.03 -12.40
C SER A 89 -17.28 6.55 -13.49
N ALA A 90 -16.57 7.65 -13.22
CA ALA A 90 -15.60 8.21 -14.16
C ALA A 90 -14.31 7.38 -14.25
N ASN A 91 -13.97 6.63 -13.20
CA ASN A 91 -12.69 5.94 -13.08
C ASN A 91 -12.88 4.43 -12.81
N PRO A 92 -13.31 3.65 -13.83
CA PRO A 92 -13.56 2.22 -13.67
C PRO A 92 -12.33 1.38 -13.33
N GLY A 93 -11.11 1.94 -13.43
CA GLY A 93 -9.88 1.32 -12.94
C GLY A 93 -9.77 1.26 -11.41
N LEU A 94 -10.57 2.06 -10.68
CA LEU A 94 -10.61 2.07 -9.21
C LEU A 94 -11.61 1.01 -8.72
N THR A 95 -11.11 -0.03 -8.05
CA THR A 95 -11.92 -1.23 -7.76
C THR A 95 -12.08 -1.49 -6.26
N SER A 96 -11.45 -2.52 -5.72
CA SER A 96 -11.55 -2.90 -4.30
C SER A 96 -10.79 -1.92 -3.41
N GLY A 97 -11.20 -1.82 -2.14
CA GLY A 97 -10.54 -0.92 -1.19
C GLY A 97 -10.91 0.55 -1.32
N TRP A 98 -11.91 0.89 -2.14
CA TRP A 98 -12.44 2.24 -2.23
C TRP A 98 -13.77 2.33 -1.52
N GLN A 99 -13.87 3.24 -0.55
CA GLN A 99 -15.14 3.58 0.09
C GLN A 99 -15.77 4.78 -0.61
N TRP A 100 -16.76 4.48 -1.45
CA TRP A 100 -17.54 5.50 -2.15
C TRP A 100 -18.71 5.97 -1.28
N VAL A 101 -18.86 7.28 -1.14
CA VAL A 101 -19.97 7.96 -0.45
C VAL A 101 -20.59 9.01 -1.37
N SER A 102 -21.78 9.49 -1.04
CA SER A 102 -22.39 10.61 -1.78
C SER A 102 -21.45 11.82 -1.83
N ASP A 103 -21.42 12.52 -2.96
CA ASP A 103 -20.48 13.61 -3.21
C ASP A 103 -20.51 14.69 -2.10
N ASP A 104 -21.69 15.06 -1.60
CA ASP A 104 -21.86 16.02 -0.49
C ASP A 104 -21.38 15.51 0.88
N ALA A 105 -21.18 14.20 1.02
CA ALA A 105 -20.73 13.54 2.25
C ALA A 105 -19.24 13.15 2.21
N ALA A 106 -18.58 13.29 1.06
CA ALA A 106 -17.18 12.92 0.89
C ALA A 106 -16.27 13.87 1.68
N SER A 107 -15.40 13.29 2.51
CA SER A 107 -14.46 14.03 3.37
C SER A 107 -13.00 13.78 3.00
N GLY A 108 -12.75 12.81 2.12
CA GLY A 108 -11.42 12.40 1.70
C GLY A 108 -10.72 11.48 2.69
N SER A 109 -9.62 10.88 2.23
CA SER A 109 -8.76 9.98 3.01
C SER A 109 -7.37 10.58 3.21
N ASP A 110 -6.72 10.19 4.30
CA ASP A 110 -5.35 10.62 4.57
C ASP A 110 -4.35 10.01 3.58
N THR A 111 -4.60 8.78 3.09
CA THR A 111 -3.80 8.17 2.01
C THR A 111 -3.77 9.05 0.76
N ILE A 112 -4.92 9.59 0.33
CA ILE A 112 -4.97 10.48 -0.84
C ILE A 112 -4.36 11.85 -0.53
N LYS A 113 -4.52 12.40 0.69
CA LYS A 113 -3.83 13.65 1.07
C LYS A 113 -2.32 13.50 0.97
N ASP A 114 -1.78 12.39 1.44
CA ASP A 114 -0.33 12.14 1.40
C ASP A 114 0.15 11.88 -0.02
N LEU A 115 -0.63 11.19 -0.85
CA LEU A 115 -0.37 11.07 -2.28
C LEU A 115 -0.32 12.45 -2.95
N GLN A 116 -1.30 13.31 -2.69
CA GLN A 116 -1.38 14.66 -3.25
C GLN A 116 -0.20 15.53 -2.81
N ARG A 117 0.20 15.47 -1.53
CA ARG A 117 1.39 16.14 -1.01
C ARG A 117 2.66 15.65 -1.71
N TRP A 118 2.77 14.34 -1.91
CA TRP A 118 3.91 13.75 -2.62
C TRP A 118 3.97 14.17 -4.09
N LEU A 119 2.81 14.32 -4.74
CA LEU A 119 2.69 14.84 -6.10
C LEU A 119 2.82 16.37 -6.19
N GLY A 120 2.87 17.09 -5.06
CA GLY A 120 2.98 18.54 -5.02
C GLY A 120 1.72 19.30 -5.43
N VAL A 121 0.54 18.68 -5.28
CA VAL A 121 -0.76 19.31 -5.57
C VAL A 121 -1.55 19.62 -4.29
N GLY A 122 -2.66 20.34 -4.42
CA GLY A 122 -3.56 20.62 -3.29
C GLY A 122 -4.03 19.32 -2.62
N ALA A 123 -3.90 19.25 -1.30
CA ALA A 123 -4.13 18.04 -0.52
C ALA A 123 -5.52 18.04 0.16
N ASP A 124 -6.58 17.88 -0.63
CA ASP A 124 -7.97 17.80 -0.16
C ASP A 124 -8.39 16.39 0.29
N GLY A 125 -7.62 15.36 -0.04
CA GLY A 125 -7.90 13.96 0.29
C GLY A 125 -8.90 13.26 -0.62
N LEU A 126 -9.34 13.92 -1.68
CA LEU A 126 -10.32 13.42 -2.62
C LEU A 126 -9.62 13.05 -3.93
N ILE A 127 -9.85 11.84 -4.42
CA ILE A 127 -9.39 11.45 -5.75
C ILE A 127 -10.18 12.27 -6.79
N GLY A 128 -9.48 12.92 -7.69
CA GLY A 128 -10.05 13.87 -8.63
C GLY A 128 -9.25 13.96 -9.92
N PRO A 129 -9.80 14.56 -10.98
CA PRO A 129 -9.09 14.74 -12.25
C PRO A 129 -7.73 15.43 -12.07
N SER A 130 -7.62 16.40 -11.16
CA SER A 130 -6.37 17.08 -10.85
C SER A 130 -5.32 16.15 -10.24
N THR A 131 -5.71 15.30 -9.28
CA THR A 131 -4.81 14.34 -8.64
C THR A 131 -4.39 13.24 -9.63
N ILE A 132 -5.32 12.75 -10.44
CA ILE A 132 -5.05 11.73 -11.46
C ILE A 132 -4.11 12.30 -12.53
N SER A 133 -4.37 13.51 -13.02
CA SER A 133 -3.50 14.20 -13.98
C SER A 133 -2.07 14.38 -13.45
N ALA A 134 -1.94 14.71 -12.17
CA ALA A 134 -0.64 14.85 -11.52
C ALA A 134 0.08 13.50 -11.40
N LEU A 135 -0.65 12.44 -11.05
CA LEU A 135 -0.12 11.07 -11.02
C LEU A 135 0.36 10.63 -12.41
N GLN A 136 -0.45 10.85 -13.45
CA GLN A 136 -0.10 10.55 -14.84
C GLN A 136 1.14 11.32 -15.28
N SER A 137 1.22 12.61 -14.97
CA SER A 137 2.38 13.44 -15.28
C SER A 137 3.64 12.93 -14.56
N TRP A 138 3.53 12.55 -13.30
CA TRP A 138 4.63 11.96 -12.53
C TRP A 138 5.12 10.63 -13.15
N LEU A 139 4.20 9.85 -13.72
CA LEU A 139 4.51 8.61 -14.44
C LEU A 139 5.00 8.82 -15.88
N GLY A 140 5.09 10.07 -16.35
CA GLY A 140 5.48 10.39 -17.74
C GLY A 140 4.42 10.02 -18.78
N GLN A 141 3.16 9.92 -18.37
CA GLN A 141 2.02 9.62 -19.25
C GLN A 141 1.21 10.86 -19.59
N THR A 142 0.32 10.73 -20.58
CA THR A 142 -0.65 11.76 -20.92
C THR A 142 -1.59 12.00 -19.73
N ALA A 143 -1.66 13.25 -19.28
CA ALA A 143 -2.52 13.67 -18.18
C ALA A 143 -3.93 13.99 -18.69
N ASP A 144 -4.82 13.00 -18.69
CA ASP A 144 -6.23 13.15 -19.06
C ASP A 144 -7.17 13.19 -17.84
N GLY A 145 -6.64 12.91 -16.65
CA GLY A 145 -7.38 13.00 -15.38
C GLY A 145 -8.36 11.84 -15.15
N VAL A 146 -8.26 10.76 -15.92
CA VAL A 146 -9.14 9.59 -15.82
C VAL A 146 -8.32 8.30 -15.67
N LEU A 147 -8.85 7.35 -14.91
CA LEU A 147 -8.30 6.00 -14.78
C LEU A 147 -9.29 4.97 -15.35
N ASP A 148 -9.09 4.60 -16.61
CA ASP A 148 -9.85 3.55 -17.27
C ASP A 148 -9.70 2.18 -16.60
N GLY A 149 -10.59 1.25 -16.92
CA GLY A 149 -10.52 -0.13 -16.43
C GLY A 149 -10.37 -1.10 -17.60
N PRO A 150 -9.19 -1.70 -17.85
CA PRO A 150 -7.90 -1.50 -17.17
C PRO A 150 -7.18 -0.22 -17.60
N SER A 151 -6.43 0.41 -16.68
CA SER A 151 -5.69 1.66 -16.97
C SER A 151 -4.21 1.39 -17.21
N PRO A 152 -3.63 1.86 -18.34
CA PRO A 152 -2.19 1.89 -18.53
C PRO A 152 -1.45 2.68 -17.44
N THR A 153 -2.09 3.68 -16.84
CA THR A 153 -1.53 4.45 -15.72
C THR A 153 -1.39 3.61 -14.48
N ILE A 154 -2.42 2.83 -14.16
CA ILE A 154 -2.38 1.95 -12.99
C ILE A 154 -1.32 0.88 -13.17
N VAL A 155 -1.16 0.30 -14.38
CA VAL A 155 -0.08 -0.67 -14.66
C VAL A 155 1.30 -0.09 -14.35
N VAL A 156 1.59 1.11 -14.87
CA VAL A 156 2.91 1.74 -14.64
C VAL A 156 3.09 2.10 -13.16
N PHE A 157 2.03 2.58 -12.51
CA PHE A 157 2.05 2.88 -11.08
C PHE A 157 2.34 1.64 -10.23
N GLN A 158 1.66 0.52 -10.50
CA GLN A 158 1.87 -0.76 -9.83
C GLN A 158 3.32 -1.24 -10.04
N ARG A 159 3.85 -1.18 -11.26
CA ARG A 159 5.25 -1.53 -11.53
C ARG A 159 6.23 -0.67 -10.74
N LYS A 160 6.01 0.64 -10.66
CA LYS A 160 6.82 1.56 -9.83
C LYS A 160 6.79 1.16 -8.36
N LEU A 161 5.63 0.78 -7.83
CA LEU A 161 5.46 0.30 -6.45
C LEU A 161 6.20 -1.02 -6.21
N ILE A 162 6.05 -1.99 -7.12
CA ILE A 162 6.70 -3.31 -7.06
C ILE A 162 8.23 -3.19 -7.14
N GLU A 163 8.75 -2.42 -8.09
CA GLU A 163 10.18 -2.24 -8.32
C GLU A 163 10.85 -1.38 -7.23
N GLY A 164 10.05 -0.62 -6.45
CA GLY A 164 10.57 0.34 -5.50
C GLY A 164 11.37 1.48 -6.15
N ASN A 165 11.18 1.71 -7.45
CA ASN A 165 11.98 2.64 -8.25
C ASN A 165 11.22 3.94 -8.52
N TYR A 166 11.39 4.94 -7.67
CA TYR A 166 10.59 6.18 -7.70
C TYR A 166 11.33 7.41 -8.22
N SER A 167 12.49 7.19 -8.84
CA SER A 167 13.29 8.18 -9.56
C SER A 167 12.91 8.31 -11.03
#